data_AF-A0A2G6GAR6-F1
#
_entry.id   AF-A0A2G6GAR6-F1
#
_cell.length_a   1.000
_cell.length_b   1.000
_cell.length_c   1.000
_cell.angle_alpha   90.00
_cell.angle_beta   90.00
_cell.angle_gamma   90.00
#
_symmetry.space_group_name_H-M   'P 1'
#
loop_
_entity.id
_entity.type
_entity.pdbx_description
1 polymer ?
#
loop_
_entity_poly.entity_id
_entity_poly.type
_entity_poly.pdbx_seq_one_letter_code
_entity_poly.pdbx_strand_id
1 'polypeptide(L)'
;MIKIFNTKQIQKVFVGISLFILVLTLLPTTITYAADTDGDGVDELVDLDNDNDGILDSQECTSEVIFLEDFSSYVSQATPVAPLSNPNEETEIPYQEVISGSVSPEGWYAVALQPRDWFSALKNFGENPAMGFDGPNLNSGEKILFKAKNLTLVSGNEYTISYKYWWQNSGVPPKLSLFVDVDGASGTTAPVLLGEVDLLGGGNYKTVSSNWTATADSTNAEVYIMIDNYAGGSGGRNFQLDDIQVEKITCDADNDGIQNQFDLDSDNDGCLDAIEGGGNFTPNDMVNAQGTVTVGPGSSASNQNLGNAVNSDGVPNTASGGQGAGAAYNDSVNICDNFIDSDSDGVFDIDDKDNDNDGILDVDECGNVVVTNKPASFVSASDNAVYGNMSQILDGEGAGASGPGPYPYFYWHQNQNPITFNVDMNAPSDINQFKFYSSWGNDEGIKTAIFTFYNGSNMLGQEVLTVPVSYTNEYIADLSTTYSNVTRVVFSFEDDWDISQSNPKRTSMIELVFRHKSECQDTDSDGTPDYLDLDSDNDGCFDAVEAAGNFTPA
;
A
#
# COMPACT_ATOMS: atom_id res chain seq x y z
N MET A 1 31.44 6.12 -85.77
CA MET A 1 32.80 6.56 -85.39
C MET A 1 32.81 6.67 -83.87
N ILE A 2 33.32 5.66 -83.15
CA ILE A 2 34.68 5.61 -82.53
C ILE A 2 34.77 6.58 -81.32
N LYS A 3 35.07 6.21 -80.07
CA LYS A 3 35.49 4.96 -79.42
C LYS A 3 35.30 5.10 -77.87
N ILE A 4 34.94 3.96 -77.28
CA ILE A 4 35.01 3.47 -75.89
C ILE A 4 36.12 4.08 -75.01
N PHE A 5 35.81 4.35 -73.73
CA PHE A 5 36.79 4.32 -72.64
C PHE A 5 36.32 3.40 -71.49
N ASN A 6 37.08 2.32 -71.31
CA ASN A 6 37.06 1.42 -70.17
C ASN A 6 38.54 1.02 -69.96
N THR A 7 39.09 1.19 -68.75
CA THR A 7 39.84 0.17 -67.97
C THR A 7 40.82 0.76 -66.93
N LYS A 8 40.70 0.27 -65.69
CA LYS A 8 41.74 0.05 -64.65
C LYS A 8 42.24 1.25 -63.82
N GLN A 9 41.56 1.49 -62.70
CA GLN A 9 42.12 1.97 -61.44
C GLN A 9 41.46 1.22 -60.27
N ILE A 10 41.92 0.00 -59.98
CA ILE A 10 41.78 -0.75 -58.71
C ILE A 10 42.82 -1.88 -58.80
N GLN A 11 43.59 -2.08 -57.71
CA GLN A 11 44.67 -3.06 -57.45
C GLN A 11 46.13 -2.58 -57.59
N LYS A 12 46.80 -2.54 -56.42
CA LYS A 12 48.22 -2.81 -56.05
C LYS A 12 48.43 -2.15 -54.68
N VAL A 13 48.34 -2.75 -53.49
CA VAL A 13 48.84 -3.98 -52.84
C VAL A 13 50.37 -4.18 -52.85
N PHE A 14 50.90 -4.23 -51.60
CA PHE A 14 52.17 -4.76 -51.08
C PHE A 14 53.47 -3.92 -51.23
N VAL A 15 54.05 -3.40 -50.13
CA VAL A 15 55.01 -4.07 -49.20
C VAL A 15 55.60 -3.04 -48.20
N GLY A 16 55.43 -3.30 -46.89
CA GLY A 16 56.45 -3.09 -45.83
C GLY A 16 56.65 -1.71 -45.21
N ILE A 17 56.15 -1.51 -43.99
CA ILE A 17 56.93 -1.01 -42.82
C ILE A 17 56.28 -1.63 -41.56
N SER A 18 57.10 -2.36 -40.81
CA SER A 18 56.78 -2.95 -39.52
C SER A 18 56.84 -1.92 -38.38
N LEU A 19 56.09 -2.24 -37.33
CA LEU A 19 56.46 -2.11 -35.91
C LEU A 19 56.00 -0.84 -35.16
N PHE A 20 54.72 -0.83 -34.76
CA PHE A 20 54.34 -0.53 -33.38
C PHE A 20 53.06 -1.30 -33.04
N ILE A 21 53.19 -2.34 -32.21
CA ILE A 21 52.08 -3.16 -31.73
C ILE A 21 51.43 -2.38 -30.58
N LEU A 22 50.24 -1.82 -30.82
CA LEU A 22 49.26 -1.57 -29.78
C LEU A 22 48.16 -2.62 -30.00
N VAL A 23 48.08 -3.60 -29.11
CA VAL A 23 46.99 -4.57 -29.07
C VAL A 23 45.75 -3.80 -28.59
N LEU A 24 44.97 -3.26 -29.53
CA LEU A 24 43.61 -2.85 -29.27
C LEU A 24 42.73 -4.01 -29.72
N THR A 25 42.34 -4.85 -28.78
CA THR A 25 41.32 -5.87 -28.97
C THR A 25 40.04 -5.18 -29.44
N LEU A 26 39.66 -5.38 -30.70
CA LEU A 26 38.32 -5.12 -31.20
C LEU A 26 37.37 -6.08 -30.48
N LEU A 27 36.89 -5.66 -29.31
CA LEU A 27 35.62 -6.18 -28.81
C LEU A 27 34.55 -5.68 -29.79
N PRO A 28 33.63 -6.52 -30.27
CA PRO A 28 32.43 -6.00 -30.90
C PRO A 28 31.72 -5.16 -29.84
N THR A 29 31.72 -3.84 -30.01
CA THR A 29 30.74 -2.99 -29.34
C THR A 29 29.40 -3.38 -29.95
N THR A 30 28.71 -4.32 -29.32
CA THR A 30 27.25 -4.34 -29.37
C THR A 30 26.81 -2.97 -28.88
N ILE A 31 26.33 -2.13 -29.80
CA ILE A 31 25.38 -1.10 -29.43
C ILE A 31 24.15 -1.91 -29.03
N THR A 32 24.02 -2.20 -27.74
CA THR A 32 22.71 -2.43 -27.17
C THR A 32 21.95 -1.14 -27.46
N TYR A 33 20.94 -1.25 -28.35
CA TYR A 33 19.84 -0.30 -28.27
C TYR A 33 19.37 -0.32 -26.81
N ALA A 34 19.09 0.85 -26.24
CA ALA A 34 18.29 0.85 -25.02
C ALA A 34 16.98 0.11 -25.34
N ALA A 35 16.37 -0.51 -24.34
CA ALA A 35 15.12 -1.17 -24.61
C ALA A 35 14.06 -0.08 -24.94
N ASP A 36 12.93 -0.53 -25.43
CA ASP A 36 11.77 0.31 -25.74
C ASP A 36 10.59 -0.65 -25.52
N THR A 37 10.14 -0.72 -24.27
CA THR A 37 9.34 -1.83 -23.74
C THR A 37 7.91 -1.75 -24.25
N ASP A 38 7.32 -0.58 -24.43
CA ASP A 38 6.01 -0.37 -25.05
C ASP A 38 6.06 -0.15 -26.59
N GLY A 39 7.26 0.05 -27.13
CA GLY A 39 7.51 0.17 -28.56
C GLY A 39 7.13 1.54 -29.15
N ASP A 40 7.04 2.60 -28.35
CA ASP A 40 6.65 3.93 -28.82
C ASP A 40 7.76 4.72 -29.54
N GLY A 41 8.99 4.22 -29.45
CA GLY A 41 10.18 4.81 -30.05
C GLY A 41 10.94 5.78 -29.14
N VAL A 42 10.61 5.84 -27.86
CA VAL A 42 11.34 6.47 -26.77
C VAL A 42 12.08 5.36 -25.99
N ASP A 43 13.34 5.59 -25.66
CA ASP A 43 14.17 4.59 -24.97
C ASP A 43 13.91 4.70 -23.44
N GLU A 44 13.83 3.60 -22.66
CA GLU A 44 13.46 3.68 -21.21
C GLU A 44 14.41 4.50 -20.33
N LEU A 45 15.59 4.85 -20.85
CA LEU A 45 16.50 5.76 -20.14
C LEU A 45 15.97 7.20 -20.07
N VAL A 46 15.03 7.56 -20.95
CA VAL A 46 14.46 8.90 -21.07
C VAL A 46 12.93 8.89 -21.13
N ASP A 47 12.33 7.73 -21.37
CA ASP A 47 10.91 7.51 -21.17
C ASP A 47 10.52 7.76 -19.71
N LEU A 48 9.32 8.29 -19.50
CA LEU A 48 8.76 8.57 -18.18
C LEU A 48 7.54 7.70 -17.87
N ASP A 49 7.13 6.83 -18.79
CA ASP A 49 5.88 6.05 -18.78
C ASP A 49 6.11 4.81 -19.66
N ASN A 50 6.87 3.82 -19.16
CA ASN A 50 7.48 2.77 -20.00
C ASN A 50 6.49 1.71 -20.52
N ASP A 51 5.24 1.73 -20.06
CA ASP A 51 4.17 0.87 -20.56
C ASP A 51 3.06 1.63 -21.28
N ASN A 52 3.13 2.96 -21.32
CA ASN A 52 2.19 3.84 -21.99
C ASN A 52 0.75 3.69 -21.48
N ASP A 53 0.56 3.32 -20.22
CA ASP A 53 -0.73 3.29 -19.54
C ASP A 53 -1.19 4.70 -19.09
N GLY A 54 -0.27 5.67 -19.11
CA GLY A 54 -0.51 7.07 -18.75
C GLY A 54 -0.12 7.42 -17.31
N ILE A 55 0.23 6.47 -16.46
CA ILE A 55 0.79 6.70 -15.14
C ILE A 55 2.31 6.78 -15.28
N LEU A 56 2.93 7.81 -14.69
CA LEU A 56 4.37 7.98 -14.84
C LEU A 56 5.12 7.00 -13.96
N ASP A 57 6.24 6.41 -14.41
CA ASP A 57 7.14 5.51 -13.66
C ASP A 57 7.37 5.96 -12.20
N SER A 58 7.53 7.27 -12.01
CA SER A 58 7.75 7.89 -10.69
C SER A 58 6.57 7.79 -9.71
N GLN A 59 5.41 7.35 -10.19
CA GLN A 59 4.13 7.22 -9.49
C GLN A 59 3.65 5.77 -9.43
N GLU A 60 4.45 4.82 -9.92
CA GLU A 60 4.08 3.40 -10.00
C GLU A 60 4.63 2.55 -8.86
N CYS A 61 5.52 3.13 -8.07
CA CYS A 61 5.98 2.54 -6.83
C CYS A 61 5.25 3.15 -5.63
N THR A 62 4.72 2.30 -4.75
CA THR A 62 4.22 2.72 -3.44
C THR A 62 5.30 2.51 -2.37
N SER A 63 5.29 3.36 -1.33
CA SER A 63 6.21 3.25 -0.20
C SER A 63 5.46 3.07 1.12
N GLU A 64 5.78 2.03 1.87
CA GLU A 64 5.23 1.75 3.20
C GLU A 64 6.33 1.87 4.25
N VAL A 65 6.12 2.69 5.29
CA VAL A 65 7.02 2.74 6.45
C VAL A 65 6.83 1.47 7.28
N ILE A 66 7.67 0.47 7.02
CA ILE A 66 7.67 -0.80 7.78
C ILE A 66 8.38 -0.66 9.13
N PHE A 67 9.05 0.47 9.35
CA PHE A 67 9.77 0.74 10.59
C PHE A 67 10.08 2.23 10.75
N LEU A 68 9.79 2.79 11.92
CA LEU A 68 10.10 4.17 12.28
C LEU A 68 10.57 4.28 13.73
N GLU A 69 11.61 5.07 13.96
CA GLU A 69 12.03 5.56 15.26
C GLU A 69 12.20 7.07 15.22
N ASP A 70 11.34 7.75 15.98
CA ASP A 70 11.22 9.21 16.08
C ASP A 70 11.66 9.76 17.44
N PHE A 71 12.15 8.89 18.34
CA PHE A 71 12.59 9.20 19.69
C PHE A 71 11.56 9.95 20.56
N SER A 72 10.27 9.97 20.19
CA SER A 72 9.20 10.79 20.78
C SER A 72 8.74 10.32 22.17
N SER A 73 9.04 9.06 22.52
CA SER A 73 8.74 8.47 23.83
C SER A 73 9.78 8.87 24.90
N TYR A 74 9.69 10.14 25.36
CA TYR A 74 10.36 10.73 26.54
C TYR A 74 11.48 9.91 27.20
N VAL A 75 12.73 10.15 26.79
CA VAL A 75 13.91 9.57 27.46
C VAL A 75 14.43 10.52 28.53
N SER A 76 14.02 10.32 29.79
CA SER A 76 14.72 10.95 30.90
C SER A 76 15.98 10.16 31.27
N GLN A 77 17.12 10.59 30.71
CA GLN A 77 18.46 10.39 31.25
C GLN A 77 18.92 8.93 31.44
N ALA A 78 19.59 8.39 30.42
CA ALA A 78 20.31 7.13 30.53
C ALA A 78 21.55 7.24 31.47
N THR A 79 21.62 6.45 32.55
CA THR A 79 22.87 6.22 33.30
C THR A 79 23.80 5.21 32.59
N PRO A 80 25.08 5.54 32.34
CA PRO A 80 26.00 4.61 31.69
C PRO A 80 26.19 3.30 32.47
N VAL A 81 25.99 2.16 31.81
CA VAL A 81 26.42 0.85 32.32
C VAL A 81 27.95 0.76 32.18
N ALA A 82 28.61 0.19 33.19
CA ALA A 82 30.06 0.12 33.29
C ALA A 82 30.74 -0.50 32.05
N PRO A 83 31.99 -0.12 31.73
CA PRO A 83 32.68 -0.58 30.52
C PRO A 83 32.82 -2.10 30.49
N LEU A 84 32.57 -2.70 29.33
CA LEU A 84 32.92 -4.09 29.05
C LEU A 84 34.45 -4.23 29.10
N SER A 85 34.91 -5.28 29.76
CA SER A 85 36.33 -5.59 29.95
C SER A 85 37.02 -6.11 28.68
N ASN A 86 36.28 -6.34 27.60
CA ASN A 86 36.75 -6.92 26.35
C ASN A 86 36.21 -6.14 25.12
N PRO A 87 37.06 -5.56 24.27
CA PRO A 87 36.64 -4.82 23.07
C PRO A 87 36.09 -5.68 21.93
N ASN A 88 36.07 -7.01 22.10
CA ASN A 88 35.57 -7.97 21.10
C ASN A 88 34.30 -8.71 21.55
N GLU A 89 33.70 -8.35 22.68
CA GLU A 89 32.39 -8.89 23.10
C GLU A 89 31.29 -7.88 22.74
N GLU A 90 30.46 -8.23 21.76
CA GLU A 90 29.16 -7.60 21.54
C GLU A 90 28.27 -7.96 22.74
N THR A 91 28.26 -7.11 23.77
CA THR A 91 27.23 -7.24 24.81
C THR A 91 26.10 -6.31 24.42
N GLU A 92 25.00 -6.88 23.95
CA GLU A 92 23.76 -6.13 23.67
C GLU A 92 23.34 -5.40 24.95
N ILE A 93 23.35 -4.07 24.96
CA ILE A 93 22.80 -3.27 26.05
C ILE A 93 21.38 -2.89 25.63
N PRO A 94 20.33 -3.57 26.11
CA PRO A 94 18.97 -3.16 25.85
C PRO A 94 18.75 -1.77 26.44
N TYR A 95 18.15 -0.87 25.66
CA TYR A 95 17.80 0.49 26.09
C TYR A 95 17.00 0.51 27.42
N GLN A 96 16.26 -0.58 27.68
CA GLN A 96 15.46 -0.82 28.87
C GLN A 96 16.26 -0.96 30.18
N GLU A 97 17.51 -1.45 30.18
CA GLU A 97 18.25 -1.61 31.45
C GLU A 97 18.77 -0.28 32.02
N VAL A 98 18.58 0.81 31.28
CA VAL A 98 18.90 2.16 31.74
C VAL A 98 17.69 2.88 32.35
N ILE A 99 16.49 2.32 32.22
CA ILE A 99 15.26 2.86 32.81
C ILE A 99 14.64 1.79 33.70
N SER A 100 14.65 2.01 35.01
CA SER A 100 13.90 1.17 35.93
C SER A 100 12.38 1.34 35.70
N GLY A 101 11.76 0.35 35.04
CA GLY A 101 10.38 -0.04 35.35
C GLY A 101 9.24 0.32 34.38
N SER A 102 9.46 0.44 33.07
CA SER A 102 8.34 0.44 32.09
C SER A 102 8.71 -0.33 30.82
N VAL A 103 7.81 -1.20 30.38
CA VAL A 103 7.90 -1.99 29.16
C VAL A 103 7.24 -1.20 28.04
N SER A 104 7.99 -0.82 27.00
CA SER A 104 7.43 -0.47 25.70
C SER A 104 7.57 -1.70 24.81
N PRO A 105 6.55 -2.08 24.03
CA PRO A 105 6.76 -3.02 22.94
C PRO A 105 7.62 -2.35 21.86
N GLU A 106 8.52 -3.15 21.27
CA GLU A 106 9.26 -2.96 20.00
C GLU A 106 10.66 -2.33 20.00
N GLY A 107 11.68 -3.17 19.69
CA GLY A 107 12.69 -2.78 18.69
C GLY A 107 14.17 -2.68 19.12
N TRP A 108 14.53 -1.64 19.88
CA TRP A 108 15.89 -1.06 19.78
C TRP A 108 16.90 -1.37 20.90
N TYR A 109 18.19 -1.38 20.50
CA TYR A 109 19.39 -1.28 21.35
C TYR A 109 20.47 -0.44 20.65
N ALA A 110 21.24 0.32 21.42
CA ALA A 110 22.47 0.96 20.98
C ALA A 110 23.67 0.20 21.54
N VAL A 111 24.61 -0.22 20.69
CA VAL A 111 25.84 -0.93 21.10
C VAL A 111 27.03 0.00 20.94
N ALA A 112 27.66 0.36 22.07
CA ALA A 112 28.90 1.13 22.09
C ALA A 112 30.10 0.18 22.00
N LEU A 113 30.87 0.25 20.90
CA LEU A 113 31.89 -0.77 20.62
C LEU A 113 33.26 -0.51 21.27
N GLN A 114 33.56 0.67 21.86
CA GLN A 114 34.82 0.91 22.61
C GLN A 114 34.71 1.97 23.76
N PRO A 115 35.48 1.85 24.87
CA PRO A 115 35.21 2.57 26.12
C PRO A 115 36.01 3.87 26.32
N ARG A 116 35.36 4.96 26.78
CA ARG A 116 35.71 5.74 28.02
C ARG A 116 34.85 7.00 28.22
N ASP A 117 34.10 7.08 29.32
CA ASP A 117 33.58 8.33 29.93
C ASP A 117 32.66 9.25 29.08
N TRP A 118 32.27 8.85 27.86
CA TRP A 118 31.62 9.74 26.88
C TRP A 118 30.08 9.62 26.79
N PHE A 119 29.47 8.64 27.47
CA PHE A 119 28.00 8.51 27.54
C PHE A 119 27.43 9.44 28.64
N SER A 120 27.65 10.75 28.52
CA SER A 120 27.06 11.73 29.44
C SER A 120 25.74 12.27 28.88
N ALA A 121 24.71 11.44 29.00
CA ALA A 121 23.28 11.72 28.83
C ALA A 121 22.76 11.92 27.40
N LEU A 122 21.74 11.10 27.06
CA LEU A 122 20.60 11.55 26.25
C LEU A 122 20.10 12.87 26.85
N LYS A 123 20.34 13.98 26.16
CA LYS A 123 19.75 15.27 26.51
C LYS A 123 18.80 15.66 25.39
N ASN A 124 17.57 15.99 25.74
CA ASN A 124 16.71 16.81 24.88
C ASN A 124 17.44 18.12 24.60
N PHE A 125 17.91 18.29 23.38
CA PHE A 125 18.49 19.54 22.90
C PHE A 125 17.37 20.44 22.34
N GLY A 126 16.39 20.81 23.18
CA GLY A 126 15.26 21.66 22.77
C GLY A 126 13.94 20.93 22.50
N GLU A 127 13.00 21.60 21.84
CA GLU A 127 11.58 21.20 21.68
C GLU A 127 11.34 20.00 20.73
N ASN A 128 12.38 19.38 20.15
CA ASN A 128 12.25 18.18 19.32
C ASN A 128 12.79 16.94 20.05
N PRO A 129 12.03 15.83 20.14
CA PRO A 129 12.56 14.57 20.61
C PRO A 129 13.63 14.08 19.62
N ALA A 130 14.89 13.94 20.05
CA ALA A 130 15.97 13.46 19.20
C ALA A 130 17.13 12.91 20.04
N MET A 131 17.90 11.99 19.47
CA MET A 131 19.07 11.42 20.14
C MET A 131 20.31 12.28 19.93
N GLY A 132 20.66 13.07 20.95
CA GLY A 132 21.86 13.89 20.96
C GLY A 132 23.07 13.26 21.63
N PHE A 133 24.25 13.47 21.04
CA PHE A 133 25.55 13.05 21.56
C PHE A 133 26.35 14.28 22.01
N ASP A 134 26.70 14.34 23.31
CA ASP A 134 27.42 15.46 23.95
C ASP A 134 28.75 14.94 24.53
N GLY A 135 29.87 15.24 23.86
CA GLY A 135 31.18 14.75 24.28
C GLY A 135 32.29 15.76 24.05
N PRO A 136 32.96 16.28 25.10
CA PRO A 136 34.09 17.21 24.95
C PRO A 136 35.33 16.56 24.31
N ASN A 137 35.40 15.22 24.22
CA ASN A 137 36.54 14.48 23.69
C ASN A 137 36.10 13.13 23.09
N LEU A 138 35.34 13.12 21.98
CA LEU A 138 35.31 11.90 21.16
C LEU A 138 36.74 11.67 20.64
N ASN A 139 37.31 10.50 20.85
CA ASN A 139 38.64 10.18 20.29
C ASN A 139 38.48 9.64 18.86
N SER A 140 39.54 9.77 18.06
CA SER A 140 39.59 9.17 16.72
C SER A 140 39.37 7.65 16.81
N GLY A 141 38.37 7.12 16.10
CA GLY A 141 38.11 5.68 15.97
C GLY A 141 37.05 5.09 16.91
N GLU A 142 36.32 5.91 17.67
CA GLU A 142 35.13 5.47 18.42
C GLU A 142 33.97 5.20 17.46
N LYS A 143 33.27 4.07 17.68
CA LYS A 143 32.13 3.60 16.88
C LYS A 143 30.87 3.41 17.72
N ILE A 144 29.73 3.85 17.19
CA ILE A 144 28.39 3.64 17.78
C ILE A 144 27.53 2.91 16.76
N LEU A 145 26.82 1.86 17.19
CA LEU A 145 25.93 1.07 16.36
C LEU A 145 24.48 1.24 16.84
N PHE A 146 23.60 1.68 15.96
CA PHE A 146 22.14 1.63 16.11
C PHE A 146 21.59 0.42 15.39
N LYS A 147 20.51 -0.20 15.87
CA LYS A 147 20.01 -1.46 15.32
C LYS A 147 18.48 -1.58 15.36
N ALA A 148 17.87 -1.69 14.18
CA ALA A 148 16.53 -2.20 13.97
C ALA A 148 16.57 -3.74 13.89
N LYS A 149 15.61 -4.44 14.49
CA LYS A 149 15.50 -5.91 14.40
C LYS A 149 14.12 -6.36 13.96
N ASN A 150 14.03 -7.64 13.57
CA ASN A 150 12.81 -8.33 13.21
C ASN A 150 12.11 -7.70 12.01
N LEU A 151 12.89 -7.12 11.10
CA LEU A 151 12.37 -6.65 9.84
C LEU A 151 12.00 -7.84 8.97
N THR A 152 10.80 -7.77 8.39
CA THR A 152 10.38 -8.72 7.36
C THR A 152 10.77 -8.16 6.02
N LEU A 153 11.70 -8.85 5.35
CA LEU A 153 12.18 -8.53 4.03
C LEU A 153 11.73 -9.60 3.05
N VAL A 154 11.40 -9.17 1.85
CA VAL A 154 11.04 -10.03 0.72
C VAL A 154 12.10 -9.84 -0.35
N SER A 155 12.66 -10.93 -0.83
CA SER A 155 13.66 -10.94 -1.90
C SER A 155 13.13 -10.25 -3.15
N GLY A 156 13.94 -9.39 -3.77
CA GLY A 156 13.56 -8.64 -4.96
C GLY A 156 12.99 -7.25 -4.67
N ASN A 157 12.38 -7.06 -3.49
CA ASN A 157 11.83 -5.75 -3.13
C ASN A 157 12.91 -4.72 -2.81
N GLU A 158 12.65 -3.47 -3.20
CA GLU A 158 13.49 -2.33 -2.87
C GLU A 158 13.06 -1.73 -1.52
N TYR A 159 14.02 -1.26 -0.76
CA TYR A 159 13.81 -0.63 0.54
C TYR A 159 14.58 0.69 0.60
N THR A 160 13.94 1.74 1.10
CA THR A 160 14.62 2.99 1.43
C THR A 160 14.90 3.04 2.92
N ILE A 161 16.17 3.19 3.28
CA ILE A 161 16.55 3.45 4.66
C ILE A 161 16.93 4.92 4.78
N SER A 162 16.28 5.64 5.68
CA SER A 162 16.53 7.07 5.88
C SER A 162 16.69 7.44 7.35
N TYR A 163 17.39 8.54 7.60
CA TYR A 163 17.53 9.15 8.93
C TYR A 163 17.78 10.64 8.83
N LYS A 164 17.32 11.39 9.83
CA LYS A 164 17.66 12.81 10.00
C LYS A 164 18.86 12.97 10.92
N TYR A 165 19.71 13.94 10.60
CA TYR A 165 20.81 14.35 11.46
C TYR A 165 20.87 15.86 11.65
N TRP A 166 21.38 16.29 12.79
CA TRP A 166 21.82 17.65 13.05
C TRP A 166 23.24 17.63 13.60
N TRP A 167 24.05 18.65 13.30
CA TRP A 167 25.39 18.78 13.88
C TRP A 167 25.76 20.25 14.14
N GLN A 168 26.58 20.48 15.17
CA GLN A 168 26.89 21.81 15.69
C GLN A 168 27.86 22.66 14.83
N ASN A 169 28.30 22.16 13.68
CA ASN A 169 29.26 22.84 12.82
C ASN A 169 30.64 23.16 13.46
N SER A 170 31.15 22.29 14.34
CA SER A 170 32.40 22.52 15.09
C SER A 170 33.47 21.47 14.79
N GLY A 171 34.47 21.84 13.97
CA GLY A 171 35.65 20.99 13.71
C GLY A 171 35.52 20.11 12.46
N VAL A 172 35.98 18.86 12.54
CA VAL A 172 35.86 17.88 11.44
C VAL A 172 34.51 17.16 11.59
N PRO A 173 33.69 17.07 10.52
CA PRO A 173 32.39 16.41 10.58
C PRO A 173 32.55 14.92 10.93
N PRO A 174 31.66 14.34 11.75
CA PRO A 174 31.58 12.89 11.90
C PRO A 174 31.12 12.25 10.58
N LYS A 175 31.49 11.00 10.38
CA LYS A 175 31.08 10.19 9.23
C LYS A 175 30.10 9.13 9.70
N LEU A 176 28.99 8.97 8.99
CA LEU A 176 28.03 7.90 9.21
C LEU A 176 28.17 6.88 8.09
N SER A 177 28.02 5.61 8.46
CA SER A 177 28.12 4.45 7.59
C SER A 177 26.86 3.61 7.83
N LEU A 178 26.07 3.37 6.79
CA LEU A 178 24.80 2.65 6.89
C LEU A 178 24.96 1.20 6.42
N PHE A 179 24.46 0.26 7.21
CA PHE A 179 24.56 -1.18 6.93
C PHE A 179 23.21 -1.88 7.03
N VAL A 180 23.07 -2.99 6.29
CA VAL A 180 21.95 -3.93 6.40
C VAL A 180 22.49 -5.34 6.55
N ASP A 181 21.91 -6.12 7.46
CA ASP A 181 22.15 -7.55 7.61
C ASP A 181 20.85 -8.31 7.42
N VAL A 182 20.77 -9.10 6.35
CA VAL A 182 19.56 -9.81 5.94
C VAL A 182 19.26 -10.99 6.87
N ASP A 183 20.29 -11.62 7.43
CA ASP A 183 20.17 -12.79 8.30
C ASP A 183 20.09 -12.44 9.80
N GLY A 184 20.34 -11.17 10.14
CA GLY A 184 20.46 -10.66 11.50
C GLY A 184 21.68 -11.18 12.29
N ALA A 185 21.74 -10.91 13.60
CA ALA A 185 22.95 -11.07 14.41
C ALA A 185 23.40 -12.53 14.59
N SER A 186 22.50 -13.48 14.38
CA SER A 186 22.81 -14.91 14.37
C SER A 186 23.17 -15.45 12.98
N GLY A 187 23.13 -14.59 11.97
CA GLY A 187 23.39 -14.88 10.56
C GLY A 187 24.84 -15.24 10.25
N THR A 188 25.04 -15.78 9.06
CA THR A 188 26.40 -16.14 8.58
C THR A 188 26.92 -15.18 7.52
N THR A 189 26.06 -14.33 6.98
CA THR A 189 26.41 -13.26 6.04
C THR A 189 26.99 -12.05 6.77
N ALA A 190 27.93 -11.37 6.12
CA ALA A 190 28.42 -10.09 6.64
C ALA A 190 27.43 -8.97 6.29
N PRO A 191 27.25 -7.96 7.17
CA PRO A 191 26.43 -6.79 6.85
C PRO A 191 26.90 -6.08 5.58
N VAL A 192 25.94 -5.66 4.75
CA VAL A 192 26.14 -4.93 3.48
C VAL A 192 26.22 -3.44 3.77
N LEU A 193 27.31 -2.77 3.36
CA LEU A 193 27.43 -1.31 3.42
C LEU A 193 26.60 -0.68 2.29
N LEU A 194 25.63 0.15 2.65
CA LEU A 194 24.78 0.85 1.68
C LEU A 194 25.34 2.22 1.29
N GLY A 195 25.94 2.92 2.25
CA GLY A 195 26.38 4.28 2.01
C GLY A 195 27.17 4.87 3.15
N GLU A 196 27.90 5.94 2.83
CA GLU A 196 28.68 6.70 3.77
C GLU A 196 28.43 8.20 3.58
N VAL A 197 28.26 8.94 4.66
CA VAL A 197 27.96 10.38 4.62
C VAL A 197 28.79 11.15 5.63
N ASP A 198 29.45 12.21 5.19
CA ASP A 198 30.02 13.22 6.08
C ASP A 198 28.90 14.17 6.54
N LEU A 199 28.76 14.39 7.85
CA LEU A 199 27.73 15.29 8.38
C LEU A 199 28.12 16.76 8.13
N LEU A 200 27.83 17.27 6.92
CA LEU A 200 28.22 18.61 6.47
C LEU A 200 27.11 19.66 6.70
N GLY A 201 27.51 20.94 6.84
CA GLY A 201 26.62 22.11 7.03
C GLY A 201 25.70 22.07 8.25
N GLY A 202 26.13 22.62 9.39
CA GLY A 202 25.36 22.53 10.64
C GLY A 202 24.34 23.66 10.84
N GLY A 203 23.45 23.49 11.82
CA GLY A 203 22.45 24.49 12.20
C GLY A 203 20.99 24.10 11.92
N ASN A 204 20.73 23.15 11.02
CA ASN A 204 19.39 22.59 10.73
C ASN A 204 19.49 21.06 10.58
N TYR A 205 18.36 20.36 10.79
CA TYR A 205 18.26 18.93 10.48
C TYR A 205 18.34 18.69 8.97
N LYS A 206 18.92 17.54 8.60
CA LYS A 206 19.06 17.08 7.22
C LYS A 206 18.75 15.60 7.13
N THR A 207 18.09 15.18 6.07
CA THR A 207 17.80 13.77 5.79
C THR A 207 18.92 13.16 4.95
N VAL A 208 19.27 11.92 5.27
CA VAL A 208 20.08 11.04 4.43
C VAL A 208 19.23 9.82 4.14
N SER A 209 19.19 9.40 2.89
CA SER A 209 18.54 8.16 2.47
C SER A 209 19.48 7.33 1.62
N SER A 210 19.25 6.02 1.61
CA SER A 210 19.89 5.09 0.69
C SER A 210 18.91 3.98 0.36
N ASN A 211 18.80 3.65 -0.92
CA ASN A 211 17.98 2.56 -1.37
C ASN A 211 18.78 1.27 -1.41
N TRP A 212 18.09 0.15 -1.24
CA TRP A 212 18.68 -1.18 -1.24
C TRP A 212 17.65 -2.24 -1.61
N THR A 213 17.99 -3.12 -2.55
CA THR A 213 17.17 -4.28 -2.91
C THR A 213 17.52 -5.49 -2.05
N ALA A 214 16.52 -6.08 -1.40
CA ALA A 214 16.71 -7.30 -0.63
C ALA A 214 17.04 -8.48 -1.55
N THR A 215 18.07 -9.24 -1.20
CA THR A 215 18.54 -10.37 -2.02
C THR A 215 18.01 -11.74 -1.55
N ALA A 216 17.25 -11.75 -0.46
CA ALA A 216 16.66 -12.94 0.13
C ALA A 216 15.50 -12.57 1.06
N ASP A 217 14.54 -13.48 1.21
CA ASP A 217 13.48 -13.36 2.21
C ASP A 217 14.05 -13.50 3.62
N SER A 218 13.53 -12.72 4.56
CA SER A 218 13.90 -12.82 5.97
C SER A 218 12.78 -12.30 6.85
N THR A 219 12.52 -12.94 7.98
CA THR A 219 11.60 -12.41 9.01
C THR A 219 12.36 -11.83 10.21
N ASN A 220 13.70 -11.86 10.16
CA ASN A 220 14.59 -11.50 11.28
C ASN A 220 15.72 -10.58 10.82
N ALA A 221 15.53 -9.84 9.72
CA ALA A 221 16.56 -8.96 9.21
C ALA A 221 16.77 -7.76 10.13
N GLU A 222 17.94 -7.15 10.01
CA GLU A 222 18.40 -6.10 10.89
C GLU A 222 19.07 -4.98 10.10
N VAL A 223 18.71 -3.74 10.40
CA VAL A 223 19.32 -2.55 9.81
C VAL A 223 20.15 -1.84 10.87
N TYR A 224 21.33 -1.37 10.49
CA TYR A 224 22.23 -0.71 11.43
C TYR A 224 22.84 0.56 10.90
N ILE A 225 22.92 1.57 11.76
CA ILE A 225 23.69 2.79 11.48
C ILE A 225 24.94 2.77 12.34
N MET A 226 26.10 2.74 11.70
CA MET A 226 27.40 2.95 12.35
C MET A 226 27.82 4.40 12.26
N ILE A 227 28.28 4.93 13.38
CA ILE A 227 28.89 6.26 13.45
C ILE A 227 30.38 6.09 13.60
N ASP A 228 31.15 6.56 12.63
CA ASP A 228 32.61 6.55 12.65
C ASP A 228 33.15 7.98 12.84
N ASN A 229 33.69 8.28 14.04
CA ASN A 229 34.34 9.57 14.26
C ASN A 229 35.83 9.51 13.90
N TYR A 230 36.18 10.02 12.72
CA TYR A 230 37.54 9.89 12.16
C TYR A 230 38.57 10.93 12.60
N ALA A 231 38.23 11.94 13.40
CA ALA A 231 39.20 12.96 13.80
C ALA A 231 39.43 13.01 15.31
N GLY A 232 40.68 13.06 15.77
CA GLY A 232 41.01 13.39 17.15
C GLY A 232 41.08 14.91 17.33
N GLY A 233 40.44 15.45 18.37
CA GLY A 233 40.55 16.88 18.72
C GLY A 233 39.67 17.28 19.89
N SER A 234 40.20 18.12 20.79
CA SER A 234 39.49 18.66 21.95
C SER A 234 38.57 19.82 21.53
N GLY A 235 37.30 19.50 21.33
CA GLY A 235 36.23 20.45 21.06
C GLY A 235 34.92 19.67 21.02
N GLY A 236 33.92 20.09 21.80
CA GLY A 236 32.61 19.46 21.84
C GLY A 236 32.03 19.29 20.44
N ARG A 237 31.85 18.03 20.04
CA ARG A 237 31.29 17.65 18.75
C ARG A 237 29.90 17.12 18.98
N ASN A 238 28.93 18.03 18.99
CA ASN A 238 27.56 17.68 19.27
C ASN A 238 26.84 17.39 17.96
N PHE A 239 26.25 16.21 17.86
CA PHE A 239 25.37 15.83 16.77
C PHE A 239 24.12 15.15 17.32
N GLN A 240 23.05 15.17 16.54
CA GLN A 240 21.78 14.52 16.86
C GLN A 240 21.36 13.63 15.68
N LEU A 241 20.69 12.54 16.01
CA LEU A 241 19.96 11.70 15.05
C LEU A 241 18.48 11.68 15.43
N ASP A 242 17.65 11.61 14.40
CA ASP A 242 16.20 11.63 14.50
C ASP A 242 15.58 10.90 13.29
N ASP A 243 14.30 10.52 13.38
CA ASP A 243 13.50 9.91 12.31
C ASP A 243 14.25 8.83 11.50
N ILE A 244 14.75 7.80 12.19
CA ILE A 244 15.35 6.65 11.51
C ILE A 244 14.21 5.76 11.01
N GLN A 245 14.13 5.56 9.70
CA GLN A 245 13.05 4.81 9.08
C GLN A 245 13.56 3.79 8.05
N VAL A 246 12.78 2.72 7.90
CA VAL A 246 12.88 1.78 6.78
C VAL A 246 11.52 1.79 6.08
N GLU A 247 11.54 2.14 4.80
CA GLU A 247 10.38 2.10 3.92
C GLU A 247 10.54 0.93 2.95
N LYS A 248 9.54 0.06 2.85
CA LYS A 248 9.42 -0.90 1.76
C LYS A 248 8.90 -0.14 0.55
N ILE A 249 9.58 -0.27 -0.58
CA ILE A 249 9.09 0.17 -1.87
C ILE A 249 8.50 -1.05 -2.58
N THR A 250 7.24 -0.98 -2.97
CA THR A 250 6.57 -1.98 -3.79
C THR A 250 6.40 -1.38 -5.18
N CYS A 251 6.99 -2.01 -6.19
CA CYS A 251 6.90 -1.63 -7.60
C CYS A 251 6.48 -2.85 -8.46
N ASP A 252 5.82 -3.82 -7.85
CA ASP A 252 5.36 -5.11 -8.39
C ASP A 252 4.20 -5.48 -7.45
N ALA A 253 3.01 -4.92 -7.70
CA ALA A 253 1.93 -4.87 -6.72
C ALA A 253 1.35 -6.27 -6.44
N ASP A 254 1.18 -7.05 -7.50
CA ASP A 254 0.69 -8.42 -7.46
C ASP A 254 1.78 -9.49 -7.21
N ASN A 255 3.06 -9.13 -7.28
CA ASN A 255 4.23 -10.02 -7.13
C ASN A 255 4.31 -11.09 -8.22
N ASP A 256 3.88 -10.79 -9.44
CA ASP A 256 3.95 -11.70 -10.58
C ASP A 256 5.33 -11.71 -11.28
N GLY A 257 6.19 -10.77 -10.90
CA GLY A 257 7.57 -10.62 -11.36
C GLY A 257 7.74 -9.64 -12.52
N ILE A 258 6.69 -8.96 -12.93
CA ILE A 258 6.73 -7.76 -13.76
C ILE A 258 6.66 -6.55 -12.85
N GLN A 259 7.42 -5.50 -13.19
CA GLN A 259 7.35 -4.27 -12.39
C GLN A 259 6.19 -3.43 -12.91
N ASN A 260 5.47 -2.73 -12.03
CA ASN A 260 4.29 -1.94 -12.37
C ASN A 260 4.51 -1.08 -13.62
N GLN A 261 5.65 -0.38 -13.72
CA GLN A 261 6.06 0.40 -14.90
C GLN A 261 6.26 -0.36 -16.21
N PHE A 262 6.02 -1.66 -16.24
CA PHE A 262 6.04 -2.52 -17.42
C PHE A 262 4.82 -3.46 -17.46
N ASP A 263 3.92 -3.33 -16.48
CA ASP A 263 2.71 -4.10 -16.32
C ASP A 263 1.52 -3.26 -16.77
N LEU A 264 0.51 -3.89 -17.35
CA LEU A 264 -0.69 -3.18 -17.80
C LEU A 264 -1.88 -3.38 -16.85
N ASP A 265 -1.76 -4.29 -15.88
CA ASP A 265 -2.73 -4.62 -14.83
C ASP A 265 -1.94 -4.96 -13.56
N SER A 266 -1.36 -3.94 -12.93
CA SER A 266 -0.33 -4.04 -11.88
C SER A 266 -0.78 -4.77 -10.61
N ASP A 267 -2.08 -4.86 -10.37
CA ASP A 267 -2.65 -5.60 -9.23
C ASP A 267 -3.39 -6.88 -9.62
N ASN A 268 -3.38 -7.23 -10.92
CA ASN A 268 -3.96 -8.43 -11.51
C ASN A 268 -5.47 -8.59 -11.21
N ASP A 269 -6.21 -7.50 -11.05
CA ASP A 269 -7.64 -7.55 -10.77
C ASP A 269 -8.52 -7.72 -12.03
N GLY A 270 -7.92 -7.58 -13.22
CA GLY A 270 -8.58 -7.73 -14.51
C GLY A 270 -9.01 -6.42 -15.17
N CYS A 271 -8.80 -5.29 -14.51
CA CYS A 271 -8.86 -3.96 -15.11
C CYS A 271 -7.47 -3.54 -15.63
N LEU A 272 -7.40 -2.47 -16.42
CA LEU A 272 -6.11 -1.96 -16.90
C LEU A 272 -5.74 -0.74 -16.08
N ASP A 273 -4.46 -0.61 -15.73
CA ASP A 273 -3.91 0.50 -14.95
C ASP A 273 -4.29 1.86 -15.55
N ALA A 274 -4.27 1.93 -16.90
CA ALA A 274 -4.71 3.10 -17.66
C ALA A 274 -6.15 3.54 -17.36
N ILE A 275 -7.07 2.60 -17.14
CA ILE A 275 -8.50 2.85 -16.83
C ILE A 275 -8.66 3.17 -15.34
N GLU A 276 -7.89 2.50 -14.48
CA GLU A 276 -7.92 2.65 -13.03
C GLU A 276 -7.28 3.92 -12.51
N GLY A 277 -6.39 4.48 -13.32
CA GLY A 277 -5.77 5.76 -13.09
C GLY A 277 -6.78 6.91 -12.99
N GLY A 278 -6.30 8.04 -12.48
CA GLY A 278 -7.11 9.23 -12.23
C GLY A 278 -7.56 9.99 -13.50
N GLY A 279 -7.25 9.48 -14.69
CA GLY A 279 -7.53 10.09 -15.98
C GLY A 279 -8.98 9.95 -16.45
N ASN A 280 -9.76 9.04 -15.84
CA ASN A 280 -11.12 8.66 -16.26
C ASN A 280 -11.16 8.15 -17.71
N PHE A 281 -10.16 7.36 -18.09
CA PHE A 281 -10.18 6.65 -19.36
C PHE A 281 -11.20 5.52 -19.32
N THR A 282 -11.67 5.13 -20.50
CA THR A 282 -12.66 4.05 -20.69
C THR A 282 -12.08 2.99 -21.62
N PRO A 283 -12.70 1.80 -21.74
CA PRO A 283 -12.29 0.80 -22.72
C PRO A 283 -12.22 1.32 -24.17
N ASN A 284 -12.97 2.39 -24.50
CA ASN A 284 -12.93 3.01 -25.82
C ASN A 284 -11.65 3.82 -26.10
N ASP A 285 -10.90 4.18 -25.06
CA ASP A 285 -9.63 4.89 -25.18
C ASP A 285 -8.44 3.92 -25.34
N MET A 286 -8.65 2.64 -25.03
CA MET A 286 -7.62 1.60 -25.06
C MET A 286 -7.33 1.11 -26.48
N VAL A 287 -6.06 0.84 -26.75
CA VAL A 287 -5.60 0.20 -27.99
C VAL A 287 -4.68 -0.96 -27.65
N ASN A 288 -4.56 -1.92 -28.57
CA ASN A 288 -3.62 -3.04 -28.37
C ASN A 288 -2.20 -2.51 -28.14
N ALA A 289 -1.63 -2.90 -27.00
CA ALA A 289 -0.28 -2.52 -26.64
C ALA A 289 0.73 -3.12 -27.64
N GLN A 290 1.82 -2.40 -27.86
CA GLN A 290 2.91 -2.85 -28.73
C GLN A 290 4.12 -3.25 -27.86
N GLY A 291 5.30 -3.41 -28.48
CA GLY A 291 6.50 -3.77 -27.73
C GLY A 291 6.40 -5.15 -27.05
N THR A 292 6.84 -5.18 -25.79
CA THR A 292 6.92 -6.34 -24.90
C THR A 292 6.14 -6.18 -23.60
N VAL A 293 5.49 -5.04 -23.36
CA VAL A 293 4.59 -4.82 -22.21
C VAL A 293 3.47 -5.85 -22.20
N THR A 294 3.04 -6.22 -20.99
CA THR A 294 1.99 -7.21 -20.81
C THR A 294 1.28 -7.03 -19.48
N VAL A 295 0.03 -7.47 -19.40
CA VAL A 295 -0.76 -7.59 -18.15
C VAL A 295 -0.26 -8.68 -17.19
N GLY A 296 0.95 -9.19 -17.42
CA GLY A 296 1.54 -10.26 -16.60
C GLY A 296 0.78 -11.60 -16.45
N PRO A 297 1.39 -12.57 -15.72
CA PRO A 297 0.78 -13.86 -15.39
C PRO A 297 -0.20 -13.80 -14.20
N GLY A 298 -1.48 -13.62 -14.47
CA GLY A 298 -2.51 -13.67 -13.42
C GLY A 298 -3.74 -12.90 -13.82
N SER A 299 -3.50 -11.82 -14.57
CA SER A 299 -4.51 -10.92 -15.10
C SER A 299 -5.47 -11.62 -16.05
N SER A 300 -6.71 -11.16 -15.99
CA SER A 300 -7.73 -11.45 -17.01
C SER A 300 -7.95 -10.29 -17.99
N ALA A 301 -7.25 -9.16 -17.81
CA ALA A 301 -7.32 -7.98 -18.64
C ALA A 301 -6.80 -8.24 -20.07
N SER A 302 -7.25 -7.40 -21.01
CA SER A 302 -6.78 -7.45 -22.38
C SER A 302 -5.50 -6.64 -22.53
N ASN A 303 -4.49 -7.17 -23.23
CA ASN A 303 -3.18 -6.54 -23.40
C ASN A 303 -3.23 -5.20 -24.19
N GLN A 304 -3.61 -4.11 -23.52
CA GLN A 304 -3.93 -2.82 -24.10
C GLN A 304 -3.42 -1.68 -23.22
N ASN A 305 -3.14 -0.53 -23.84
CA ASN A 305 -2.69 0.70 -23.18
C ASN A 305 -3.24 1.93 -23.95
N LEU A 306 -2.75 3.15 -23.64
CA LEU A 306 -3.19 4.38 -24.30
C LEU A 306 -2.55 4.60 -25.70
N GLY A 307 -1.62 3.74 -26.07
CA GLY A 307 -0.99 3.68 -27.38
C GLY A 307 0.19 4.62 -27.59
N ASN A 308 0.98 4.29 -28.61
CA ASN A 308 2.31 4.82 -28.90
C ASN A 308 2.35 6.26 -29.46
N ALA A 309 1.24 7.00 -29.37
CA ALA A 309 1.20 8.39 -29.81
C ALA A 309 1.60 9.28 -28.62
N VAL A 310 2.91 9.44 -28.42
CA VAL A 310 3.47 10.05 -27.21
C VAL A 310 4.08 11.43 -27.44
N ASN A 311 4.45 12.10 -26.35
CA ASN A 311 5.19 13.36 -26.39
C ASN A 311 6.72 13.12 -26.41
N SER A 312 7.55 14.13 -26.16
CA SER A 312 9.02 13.97 -26.19
C SER A 312 9.60 13.17 -25.02
N ASP A 313 8.80 12.98 -23.99
CA ASP A 313 9.15 12.39 -22.70
C ASP A 313 8.48 11.01 -22.55
N GLY A 314 8.03 10.38 -23.64
CA GLY A 314 7.43 9.03 -23.65
C GLY A 314 5.98 8.94 -23.18
N VAL A 315 5.43 9.98 -22.55
CA VAL A 315 4.05 9.92 -22.03
C VAL A 315 2.98 10.02 -23.16
N PRO A 316 1.89 9.22 -23.13
CA PRO A 316 0.76 9.29 -24.05
C PRO A 316 0.20 10.70 -24.21
N ASN A 317 -0.04 11.12 -25.46
CA ASN A 317 -0.66 12.44 -25.73
C ASN A 317 -2.10 12.53 -25.18
N THR A 318 -2.79 11.39 -25.05
CA THR A 318 -4.12 11.26 -24.43
C THR A 318 -4.08 11.58 -22.93
N ALA A 319 -3.03 11.12 -22.22
CA ALA A 319 -2.78 11.40 -20.80
C ALA A 319 -2.29 12.82 -20.50
N SER A 320 -1.98 13.64 -21.53
CA SER A 320 -1.69 15.09 -21.37
C SER A 320 -0.64 15.44 -20.30
N GLY A 321 0.38 14.60 -20.12
CA GLY A 321 1.45 14.77 -19.11
C GLY A 321 1.34 13.82 -17.91
N GLY A 322 0.45 12.83 -18.00
CA GLY A 322 0.31 11.73 -17.06
C GLY A 322 -0.99 11.80 -16.26
N GLN A 323 -1.35 10.69 -15.62
CA GLN A 323 -2.45 10.56 -14.67
C GLN A 323 -1.95 10.15 -13.28
N GLY A 324 -2.81 10.28 -12.26
CA GLY A 324 -2.52 9.72 -10.94
C GLY A 324 -2.82 8.22 -10.92
N ALA A 325 -2.20 7.48 -10.00
CA ALA A 325 -2.35 6.02 -9.92
C ALA A 325 -3.78 5.51 -9.69
N GLY A 326 -4.65 6.30 -9.05
CA GLY A 326 -6.04 5.89 -8.83
C GLY A 326 -6.15 4.57 -8.05
N ALA A 327 -6.80 3.57 -8.65
CA ALA A 327 -6.98 2.23 -8.10
C ALA A 327 -5.96 1.18 -8.58
N ALA A 328 -5.13 1.49 -9.58
CA ALA A 328 -4.28 0.55 -10.36
C ALA A 328 -3.34 -0.39 -9.56
N TYR A 329 -3.16 -0.20 -8.25
CA TYR A 329 -2.28 -1.02 -7.40
C TYR A 329 -3.02 -1.62 -6.20
N ASN A 330 -4.34 -1.74 -6.29
CA ASN A 330 -5.24 -2.17 -5.24
C ASN A 330 -6.24 -3.22 -5.75
N ASP A 331 -5.80 -4.47 -5.69
CA ASP A 331 -6.50 -5.71 -6.08
C ASP A 331 -7.94 -5.87 -5.53
N SER A 332 -8.31 -5.05 -4.56
CA SER A 332 -9.61 -5.05 -3.90
C SER A 332 -10.61 -4.09 -4.58
N VAL A 333 -10.22 -3.36 -5.63
CA VAL A 333 -11.04 -2.32 -6.29
C VAL A 333 -10.96 -2.41 -7.81
N ASN A 334 -11.73 -3.31 -8.41
CA ASN A 334 -11.90 -3.36 -9.86
C ASN A 334 -12.90 -2.29 -10.34
N ILE A 335 -12.42 -1.19 -10.92
CA ILE A 335 -13.29 -0.14 -11.47
C ILE A 335 -13.89 -0.51 -12.82
N CYS A 336 -13.31 -1.50 -13.52
CA CYS A 336 -13.80 -1.95 -14.82
C CYS A 336 -15.17 -2.62 -14.76
N ASP A 337 -15.61 -3.08 -13.58
CA ASP A 337 -16.98 -3.51 -13.33
C ASP A 337 -18.04 -2.45 -13.73
N ASN A 338 -17.66 -1.16 -13.75
CA ASN A 338 -18.55 -0.08 -14.18
C ASN A 338 -18.69 0.05 -15.72
N PHE A 339 -17.87 -0.68 -16.49
CA PHE A 339 -17.85 -0.65 -17.95
C PHE A 339 -18.33 -1.97 -18.57
N ILE A 340 -19.06 -2.78 -17.81
CA ILE A 340 -19.79 -3.93 -18.34
C ILE A 340 -20.86 -3.39 -19.31
N ASP A 341 -20.96 -4.02 -20.48
CA ASP A 341 -21.94 -3.76 -21.54
C ASP A 341 -22.47 -5.14 -21.96
N SER A 342 -23.47 -5.60 -21.22
CA SER A 342 -23.92 -7.00 -21.21
C SER A 342 -24.50 -7.43 -22.56
N ASP A 343 -25.18 -6.54 -23.28
CA ASP A 343 -25.77 -6.82 -24.59
C ASP A 343 -24.92 -6.31 -25.79
N SER A 344 -23.83 -5.60 -25.51
CA SER A 344 -22.91 -5.04 -26.50
C SER A 344 -23.55 -4.02 -27.45
N ASP A 345 -24.53 -3.25 -26.98
CA ASP A 345 -25.17 -2.19 -27.76
C ASP A 345 -24.40 -0.86 -27.73
N GLY A 346 -23.39 -0.76 -26.85
CA GLY A 346 -22.54 0.40 -26.65
C GLY A 346 -22.98 1.34 -25.52
N VAL A 347 -23.94 0.93 -24.70
CA VAL A 347 -24.31 1.56 -23.43
C VAL A 347 -23.87 0.64 -22.29
N PHE A 348 -23.14 1.18 -21.31
CA PHE A 348 -22.71 0.37 -20.16
C PHE A 348 -23.90 0.12 -19.23
N ASP A 349 -23.93 -1.04 -18.59
CA ASP A 349 -24.94 -1.51 -17.63
C ASP A 349 -25.28 -0.48 -16.53
N ILE A 350 -24.34 0.39 -16.15
CA ILE A 350 -24.58 1.45 -15.16
C ILE A 350 -25.47 2.59 -15.69
N ASP A 351 -25.47 2.80 -17.00
CA ASP A 351 -26.23 3.82 -17.73
C ASP A 351 -27.37 3.22 -18.58
N ASP A 352 -27.36 1.90 -18.78
CA ASP A 352 -28.44 1.13 -19.41
C ASP A 352 -29.57 0.86 -18.41
N LYS A 353 -30.77 0.55 -18.91
CA LYS A 353 -31.98 0.30 -18.13
C LYS A 353 -32.63 -1.05 -18.46
N ASP A 354 -32.01 -1.78 -19.38
CA ASP A 354 -32.49 -2.97 -20.07
C ASP A 354 -31.22 -3.68 -20.54
N ASN A 355 -30.45 -4.20 -19.59
CA ASN A 355 -29.04 -4.55 -19.78
C ASN A 355 -28.80 -5.74 -20.74
N ASP A 356 -29.83 -6.52 -21.03
CA ASP A 356 -29.80 -7.57 -22.05
C ASP A 356 -30.55 -7.19 -23.34
N ASN A 357 -31.14 -5.98 -23.38
CA ASN A 357 -31.96 -5.45 -24.46
C ASN A 357 -33.09 -6.42 -24.89
N ASP A 358 -33.64 -7.20 -23.95
CA ASP A 358 -34.76 -8.08 -24.22
C ASP A 358 -36.06 -7.28 -24.40
N GLY A 359 -36.13 -6.05 -23.88
CA GLY A 359 -37.28 -5.15 -23.99
C GLY A 359 -38.13 -5.05 -22.73
N ILE A 360 -37.69 -5.61 -21.61
CA ILE A 360 -38.15 -5.40 -20.25
C ILE A 360 -37.08 -4.56 -19.53
N LEU A 361 -37.47 -3.67 -18.62
CA LEU A 361 -36.49 -2.87 -17.90
C LEU A 361 -35.95 -3.68 -16.70
N ASP A 362 -34.67 -3.51 -16.33
CA ASP A 362 -34.06 -4.24 -15.19
C ASP A 362 -34.89 -4.08 -13.90
N VAL A 363 -35.46 -2.89 -13.71
CA VAL A 363 -36.32 -2.57 -12.56
C VAL A 363 -37.60 -3.41 -12.49
N ASP A 364 -38.11 -3.82 -13.65
CA ASP A 364 -39.29 -4.66 -13.78
C ASP A 364 -38.93 -6.16 -13.67
N GLU A 365 -37.71 -6.57 -14.03
CA GLU A 365 -37.20 -7.96 -13.96
C GLU A 365 -36.69 -8.33 -12.57
N CYS A 366 -35.89 -7.45 -11.96
CA CYS A 366 -35.38 -7.62 -10.60
C CYS A 366 -36.49 -7.64 -9.54
N GLY A 367 -37.72 -7.27 -9.90
CA GLY A 367 -38.82 -7.06 -8.97
C GLY A 367 -38.49 -6.01 -7.89
N ASN A 368 -39.35 -5.92 -6.87
CA ASN A 368 -39.00 -5.10 -5.70
C ASN A 368 -37.89 -5.82 -4.92
N VAL A 369 -36.64 -5.39 -5.11
CA VAL A 369 -35.49 -5.79 -4.28
C VAL A 369 -35.92 -5.88 -2.81
N VAL A 370 -36.01 -7.11 -2.28
CA VAL A 370 -36.43 -7.34 -0.91
C VAL A 370 -35.19 -7.26 -0.03
N VAL A 371 -35.09 -6.18 0.73
CA VAL A 371 -34.09 -6.06 1.80
C VAL A 371 -34.65 -6.68 3.07
N THR A 372 -34.01 -7.74 3.55
CA THR A 372 -34.35 -8.40 4.82
C THR A 372 -33.29 -8.09 5.87
N ASN A 373 -33.71 -7.55 7.01
CA ASN A 373 -32.82 -7.41 8.17
C ASN A 373 -32.54 -8.80 8.76
N LYS A 374 -31.31 -9.00 9.23
CA LYS A 374 -30.83 -10.25 9.84
C LYS A 374 -30.53 -10.00 11.32
N PRO A 375 -31.49 -10.30 12.21
CA PRO A 375 -31.33 -10.05 13.64
C PRO A 375 -30.14 -10.82 14.23
N ALA A 376 -29.42 -10.16 15.13
CA ALA A 376 -28.28 -10.72 15.83
C ALA A 376 -28.33 -10.37 17.32
N SER A 377 -27.57 -11.11 18.12
CA SER A 377 -27.45 -10.93 19.56
C SER A 377 -26.02 -10.56 19.93
N PHE A 378 -25.87 -9.47 20.70
CA PHE A 378 -24.58 -9.09 21.27
C PHE A 378 -24.05 -10.17 22.23
N VAL A 379 -22.78 -10.56 22.07
CA VAL A 379 -22.11 -11.54 22.93
C VAL A 379 -21.13 -10.85 23.88
N SER A 380 -20.14 -10.14 23.34
CA SER A 380 -19.08 -9.49 24.12
C SER A 380 -18.33 -8.42 23.33
N ALA A 381 -17.56 -7.60 24.04
CA ALA A 381 -16.60 -6.66 23.45
C ALA A 381 -15.25 -6.73 24.21
N SER A 382 -14.17 -6.29 23.59
CA SER A 382 -12.84 -6.19 24.22
C SER A 382 -12.79 -5.14 25.33
N ASP A 383 -13.65 -4.11 25.27
CA ASP A 383 -13.80 -3.08 26.29
C ASP A 383 -15.28 -2.68 26.49
N ASN A 384 -15.61 -2.06 27.62
CA ASN A 384 -16.96 -1.60 27.94
C ASN A 384 -17.21 -0.18 27.46
N ALA A 385 -18.46 0.10 27.05
CA ALA A 385 -18.90 1.47 26.77
C ALA A 385 -18.84 2.37 28.02
N VAL A 386 -18.40 3.61 27.84
CA VAL A 386 -18.38 4.64 28.90
C VAL A 386 -19.82 5.06 29.23
N TYR A 387 -20.69 5.09 28.24
CA TYR A 387 -22.12 5.34 28.37
C TYR A 387 -22.92 4.43 27.44
N GLY A 388 -24.16 4.08 27.81
CA GLY A 388 -25.02 3.16 27.08
C GLY A 388 -24.90 1.70 27.53
N ASN A 389 -25.70 0.81 26.93
CA ASN A 389 -25.67 -0.63 27.19
C ASN A 389 -25.34 -1.37 25.90
N MET A 390 -24.23 -2.12 25.91
CA MET A 390 -23.72 -2.83 24.73
C MET A 390 -24.69 -3.88 24.18
N SER A 391 -25.62 -4.38 24.99
CA SER A 391 -26.65 -5.32 24.52
C SER A 391 -27.69 -4.69 23.58
N GLN A 392 -27.67 -3.37 23.41
CA GLN A 392 -28.63 -2.62 22.59
C GLN A 392 -28.07 -2.23 21.22
N ILE A 393 -26.82 -2.62 20.92
CA ILE A 393 -26.15 -2.31 19.67
C ILE A 393 -26.81 -3.04 18.47
N LEU A 394 -27.60 -4.08 18.73
CA LEU A 394 -28.09 -5.04 17.74
C LEU A 394 -29.50 -5.54 18.12
N ASP A 395 -30.51 -5.25 17.30
CA ASP A 395 -31.79 -5.97 17.31
C ASP A 395 -32.37 -6.22 15.91
N GLY A 396 -31.85 -5.54 14.89
CA GLY A 396 -32.20 -5.76 13.50
C GLY A 396 -33.46 -5.03 13.05
N GLU A 397 -33.97 -4.07 13.83
CA GLU A 397 -35.22 -3.35 13.52
C GLU A 397 -34.98 -1.84 13.24
N GLY A 398 -33.77 -1.33 13.44
CA GLY A 398 -33.45 0.09 13.30
C GLY A 398 -33.81 0.91 14.55
N ALA A 399 -33.27 2.13 14.65
CA ALA A 399 -33.30 2.95 15.86
C ALA A 399 -34.73 3.28 16.34
N GLY A 400 -35.30 2.38 17.13
CA GLY A 400 -36.71 2.42 17.50
C GLY A 400 -37.16 1.26 18.37
N ALA A 401 -36.34 0.81 19.32
CA ALA A 401 -36.79 -0.11 20.37
C ALA A 401 -38.01 0.52 21.09
N SER A 402 -39.20 -0.01 20.80
CA SER A 402 -40.48 0.48 21.29
C SER A 402 -40.59 0.26 22.81
N GLY A 403 -40.10 1.23 23.58
CA GLY A 403 -40.24 1.28 25.03
C GLY A 403 -39.84 2.66 25.56
N PRO A 404 -40.45 3.17 26.65
CA PRO A 404 -40.15 4.49 27.19
C PRO A 404 -38.81 4.44 27.96
N GLY A 405 -37.71 4.46 27.22
CA GLY A 405 -36.34 4.62 27.72
C GLY A 405 -35.62 5.72 26.95
N PRO A 406 -34.64 6.42 27.55
CA PRO A 406 -33.91 7.50 26.88
C PRO A 406 -33.13 6.95 25.68
N TYR A 407 -33.09 7.71 24.58
CA TYR A 407 -32.30 7.47 23.38
C TYR A 407 -30.96 6.77 23.68
N PRO A 408 -30.65 5.58 23.11
CA PRO A 408 -29.48 4.79 23.49
C PRO A 408 -28.25 5.29 22.76
N TYR A 409 -27.70 6.41 23.22
CA TYR A 409 -26.35 6.79 22.80
C TYR A 409 -25.35 5.91 23.54
N PHE A 410 -24.43 5.28 22.82
CA PHE A 410 -23.27 4.65 23.44
C PHE A 410 -21.98 5.18 22.83
N TYR A 411 -20.97 5.34 23.68
CA TYR A 411 -19.67 5.83 23.26
C TYR A 411 -18.54 5.28 24.12
N TRP A 412 -17.35 5.33 23.54
CA TRP A 412 -16.07 5.06 24.16
C TRP A 412 -15.17 6.28 24.05
N HIS A 413 -14.07 6.30 24.79
CA HIS A 413 -13.01 7.26 24.53
C HIS A 413 -12.15 6.77 23.36
N GLN A 414 -11.76 7.68 22.46
CA GLN A 414 -11.03 7.32 21.24
C GLN A 414 -9.72 6.57 21.52
N ASN A 415 -9.06 6.89 22.62
CA ASN A 415 -7.85 6.21 23.06
C ASN A 415 -8.06 4.76 23.53
N GLN A 416 -9.28 4.25 23.47
CA GLN A 416 -9.63 2.84 23.72
C GLN A 416 -9.75 2.04 22.42
N ASN A 417 -9.70 2.68 21.25
CA ASN A 417 -9.70 1.99 19.97
C ASN A 417 -8.34 1.27 19.76
N PRO A 418 -8.33 0.07 19.13
CA PRO A 418 -9.49 -0.60 18.55
C PRO A 418 -10.34 -1.38 19.58
N ILE A 419 -11.65 -1.35 19.38
CA ILE A 419 -12.61 -2.15 20.17
C ILE A 419 -13.16 -3.25 19.27
N THR A 420 -13.05 -4.50 19.73
CA THR A 420 -13.52 -5.69 19.02
C THR A 420 -14.82 -6.20 19.62
N PHE A 421 -15.81 -6.48 18.77
CA PHE A 421 -17.13 -6.97 19.13
C PHE A 421 -17.32 -8.40 18.61
N ASN A 422 -17.96 -9.23 19.43
CA ASN A 422 -18.38 -10.57 19.06
C ASN A 422 -19.91 -10.63 19.06
N VAL A 423 -20.48 -11.09 17.95
CA VAL A 423 -21.92 -11.10 17.69
C VAL A 423 -22.35 -12.42 17.10
N ASP A 424 -23.37 -13.03 17.69
CA ASP A 424 -23.98 -14.26 17.16
C ASP A 424 -25.27 -13.92 16.40
N MET A 425 -25.44 -14.51 15.21
CA MET A 425 -26.68 -14.37 14.45
C MET A 425 -27.79 -15.17 15.11
N ASN A 426 -29.02 -14.64 15.17
CA ASN A 426 -30.14 -15.34 15.81
C ASN A 426 -30.56 -16.62 15.05
N ALA A 427 -30.24 -16.67 13.75
CA ALA A 427 -30.29 -17.85 12.90
C ALA A 427 -29.19 -17.73 11.82
N PRO A 428 -28.68 -18.84 11.28
CA PRO A 428 -27.82 -18.82 10.10
C PRO A 428 -28.47 -17.96 9.01
N SER A 429 -27.76 -16.95 8.53
CA SER A 429 -28.31 -15.92 7.64
C SER A 429 -27.32 -15.57 6.55
N ASP A 430 -27.83 -15.29 5.36
CA ASP A 430 -27.03 -14.69 4.29
C ASP A 430 -26.92 -13.18 4.54
N ILE A 431 -25.75 -12.58 4.31
CA ILE A 431 -25.46 -11.17 4.57
C ILE A 431 -24.64 -10.61 3.41
N ASN A 432 -25.12 -9.54 2.79
CA ASN A 432 -24.42 -8.83 1.71
C ASN A 432 -24.53 -7.30 1.84
N GLN A 433 -25.11 -6.83 2.94
CA GLN A 433 -25.28 -5.41 3.21
C GLN A 433 -25.35 -5.18 4.72
N PHE A 434 -24.87 -4.04 5.20
CA PHE A 434 -25.13 -3.62 6.58
C PHE A 434 -25.59 -2.16 6.63
N LYS A 435 -26.07 -1.75 7.79
CA LYS A 435 -26.52 -0.38 8.06
C LYS A 435 -26.03 0.09 9.42
N PHE A 436 -25.39 1.24 9.43
CA PHE A 436 -24.98 1.95 10.64
C PHE A 436 -25.97 3.06 10.97
N TYR A 437 -26.23 3.23 12.26
CA TYR A 437 -26.86 4.41 12.80
C TYR A 437 -25.86 5.15 13.68
N SER A 438 -25.54 6.41 13.33
CA SER A 438 -24.66 7.25 14.14
C SER A 438 -25.41 7.94 15.25
N SER A 439 -24.70 8.28 16.32
CA SER A 439 -25.19 9.24 17.29
C SER A 439 -24.80 10.66 16.90
N TRP A 440 -25.67 11.64 17.23
CA TRP A 440 -25.40 13.08 17.21
C TRP A 440 -24.79 13.72 15.94
N GLY A 441 -24.82 13.05 14.78
CA GLY A 441 -24.28 13.59 13.53
C GLY A 441 -22.75 13.68 13.51
N ASN A 442 -22.22 14.34 12.49
CA ASN A 442 -20.84 14.34 11.98
C ASN A 442 -19.69 14.56 12.99
N ASP A 443 -19.91 14.73 14.28
CA ASP A 443 -18.86 15.13 15.22
C ASP A 443 -18.26 13.95 16.03
N GLU A 444 -18.86 12.74 16.04
CA GLU A 444 -18.43 11.64 16.97
C GLU A 444 -18.59 10.20 16.39
N GLY A 445 -18.18 9.93 15.14
CA GLY A 445 -18.43 8.65 14.44
C GLY A 445 -17.20 7.72 14.21
N ILE A 446 -17.49 6.47 13.82
CA ILE A 446 -16.50 5.48 13.35
C ILE A 446 -16.04 5.87 11.93
N LYS A 447 -14.74 5.71 11.62
CA LYS A 447 -14.16 5.93 10.28
C LYS A 447 -13.85 4.60 9.59
N THR A 448 -13.11 3.71 10.24
CA THR A 448 -12.74 2.41 9.66
C THR A 448 -13.26 1.28 10.53
N ALA A 449 -14.01 0.36 9.92
CA ALA A 449 -14.50 -0.85 10.56
C ALA A 449 -14.08 -2.09 9.78
N ILE A 450 -13.56 -3.10 10.46
CA ILE A 450 -13.23 -4.40 9.87
C ILE A 450 -14.24 -5.43 10.34
N PHE A 451 -14.85 -6.17 9.42
CA PHE A 451 -15.83 -7.22 9.69
C PHE A 451 -15.31 -8.57 9.26
N THR A 452 -15.47 -9.59 10.09
CA THR A 452 -15.10 -10.97 9.77
C THR A 452 -16.28 -11.89 10.00
N PHE A 453 -16.63 -12.67 8.98
CA PHE A 453 -17.83 -13.51 8.95
C PHE A 453 -17.48 -14.98 9.21
N TYR A 454 -18.32 -15.68 9.96
CA TYR A 454 -18.10 -17.09 10.31
C TYR A 454 -19.35 -17.95 10.14
N ASN A 455 -19.15 -19.20 9.71
CA ASN A 455 -20.10 -20.30 9.85
C ASN A 455 -19.53 -21.33 10.85
N GLY A 456 -20.11 -21.36 12.04
CA GLY A 456 -19.54 -22.04 13.20
C GLY A 456 -18.15 -21.48 13.54
N SER A 457 -17.13 -22.32 13.42
CA SER A 457 -15.73 -21.94 13.63
C SER A 457 -14.98 -21.59 12.34
N ASN A 458 -15.60 -21.79 11.17
CA ASN A 458 -14.97 -21.55 9.88
C ASN A 458 -15.14 -20.08 9.51
N MET A 459 -14.03 -19.40 9.18
CA MET A 459 -14.06 -18.06 8.63
C MET A 459 -14.52 -18.14 7.17
N LEU A 460 -15.46 -17.28 6.80
CA LEU A 460 -16.00 -17.16 5.44
C LEU A 460 -15.24 -16.08 4.66
N GLY A 461 -14.90 -14.97 5.31
CA GLY A 461 -14.13 -13.88 4.74
C GLY A 461 -14.13 -12.65 5.64
N GLN A 462 -13.53 -11.57 5.16
CA GLN A 462 -13.36 -10.31 5.86
C GLN A 462 -13.61 -9.13 4.93
N GLU A 463 -14.16 -8.05 5.48
CA GLU A 463 -14.47 -6.80 4.77
C GLU A 463 -13.89 -5.62 5.55
N VAL A 464 -13.23 -4.69 4.86
CA VAL A 464 -12.73 -3.43 5.44
C VAL A 464 -13.55 -2.28 4.89
N LEU A 465 -14.18 -1.51 5.78
CA LEU A 465 -15.19 -0.54 5.38
C LEU A 465 -14.87 0.84 5.93
N THR A 466 -14.83 1.81 5.03
CA THR A 466 -14.66 3.23 5.37
C THR A 466 -16.03 3.90 5.44
N VAL A 467 -16.39 4.36 6.64
CA VAL A 467 -17.64 5.07 6.92
C VAL A 467 -17.43 6.57 6.74
N PRO A 468 -18.21 7.25 5.88
CA PRO A 468 -18.00 8.66 5.58
C PRO A 468 -18.25 9.59 6.78
N VAL A 469 -17.59 10.75 6.82
CA VAL A 469 -17.69 11.73 7.92
C VAL A 469 -19.06 12.40 8.04
N SER A 470 -19.86 12.38 6.97
CA SER A 470 -21.08 13.20 6.85
C SER A 470 -22.34 12.40 6.52
N TYR A 471 -22.72 11.43 7.35
CA TYR A 471 -24.03 10.77 7.22
C TYR A 471 -24.99 11.22 8.34
N THR A 472 -26.08 11.84 7.93
CA THR A 472 -27.15 12.22 8.85
C THR A 472 -28.04 11.00 9.09
N ASN A 473 -28.00 10.45 10.30
CA ASN A 473 -28.85 9.38 10.83
C ASN A 473 -28.53 7.94 10.40
N GLU A 474 -28.21 7.67 9.13
CA GLU A 474 -27.94 6.31 8.65
C GLU A 474 -26.88 6.24 7.56
N TYR A 475 -26.09 5.17 7.55
CA TYR A 475 -25.17 4.83 6.47
C TYR A 475 -25.40 3.38 6.07
N ILE A 476 -25.51 3.14 4.76
CA ILE A 476 -25.71 1.83 4.16
C ILE A 476 -24.44 1.53 3.38
N ALA A 477 -23.86 0.36 3.60
CA ALA A 477 -22.80 -0.14 2.73
C ALA A 477 -23.10 -1.58 2.33
N ASP A 478 -22.91 -1.81 1.04
CA ASP A 478 -22.91 -3.13 0.43
C ASP A 478 -21.56 -3.80 0.71
N LEU A 479 -21.57 -5.13 0.82
CA LEU A 479 -20.36 -5.94 0.96
C LEU A 479 -19.88 -6.35 -0.43
N SER A 480 -18.58 -6.67 -0.56
CA SER A 480 -18.02 -7.17 -1.83
C SER A 480 -18.67 -8.47 -2.31
N THR A 481 -19.30 -9.23 -1.40
CA THR A 481 -19.94 -10.50 -1.72
C THR A 481 -21.07 -10.86 -0.76
N THR A 482 -21.88 -11.84 -1.15
CA THR A 482 -22.90 -12.46 -0.29
C THR A 482 -22.27 -13.55 0.58
N TYR A 483 -22.13 -13.28 1.88
CA TYR A 483 -21.71 -14.27 2.86
C TYR A 483 -22.89 -15.16 3.26
N SER A 484 -22.89 -16.41 2.80
CA SER A 484 -24.00 -17.33 3.09
C SER A 484 -23.85 -18.08 4.42
N ASN A 485 -24.98 -18.40 5.07
CA ASN A 485 -25.03 -19.17 6.32
C ASN A 485 -24.16 -18.60 7.46
N VAL A 486 -24.06 -17.29 7.58
CA VAL A 486 -23.33 -16.62 8.66
C VAL A 486 -24.01 -16.94 10.00
N THR A 487 -23.22 -17.47 10.93
CA THR A 487 -23.66 -17.74 12.30
C THR A 487 -23.06 -16.77 13.31
N ARG A 488 -21.92 -16.15 12.99
CA ARG A 488 -21.22 -15.22 13.88
C ARG A 488 -20.48 -14.16 13.06
N VAL A 489 -20.49 -12.93 13.57
CA VAL A 489 -19.72 -11.81 13.04
C VAL A 489 -18.80 -11.28 14.14
N VAL A 490 -17.54 -11.05 13.79
CA VAL A 490 -16.57 -10.33 14.63
C VAL A 490 -16.24 -9.04 13.92
N PHE A 491 -16.30 -7.90 14.61
CA PHE A 491 -15.90 -6.63 13.99
C PHE A 491 -15.08 -5.76 14.93
N SER A 492 -14.16 -4.96 14.37
CA SER A 492 -13.34 -3.97 15.08
C SER A 492 -13.55 -2.58 14.51
N PHE A 493 -13.47 -1.56 15.36
CA PHE A 493 -13.38 -0.16 14.95
C PHE A 493 -11.93 0.29 15.14
N GLU A 494 -11.22 0.54 14.05
CA GLU A 494 -9.77 0.80 14.09
C GLU A 494 -9.43 2.28 14.05
N ASP A 495 -10.21 3.07 13.31
CA ASP A 495 -10.02 4.51 13.16
C ASP A 495 -11.35 5.25 13.37
N ASP A 496 -11.26 6.50 13.82
CA ASP A 496 -12.38 7.40 14.00
C ASP A 496 -12.08 8.77 13.40
N TRP A 497 -13.11 9.62 13.27
CA TRP A 497 -12.95 10.90 12.57
C TRP A 497 -12.20 11.98 13.38
N ASP A 498 -11.80 11.72 14.63
CA ASP A 498 -11.07 12.66 15.52
C ASP A 498 -11.65 14.10 15.65
N ILE A 499 -12.94 14.29 15.37
CA ILE A 499 -13.62 15.60 15.32
C ILE A 499 -14.50 15.90 16.53
N SER A 500 -14.53 14.97 17.49
CA SER A 500 -15.26 15.13 18.76
C SER A 500 -14.77 16.36 19.52
N GLN A 501 -15.70 17.26 19.87
CA GLN A 501 -15.41 18.43 20.72
C GLN A 501 -15.34 18.08 22.22
N SER A 502 -15.64 16.84 22.61
CA SER A 502 -15.55 16.42 24.01
C SER A 502 -14.10 16.19 24.46
N ASN A 503 -13.86 16.33 25.77
CA ASN A 503 -12.58 15.98 26.40
C ASN A 503 -12.80 14.99 27.55
N PRO A 504 -12.33 13.73 27.47
CA PRO A 504 -11.61 13.14 26.33
C PRO A 504 -12.49 13.03 25.09
N LYS A 505 -11.86 12.96 23.90
CA LYS A 505 -12.58 12.75 22.65
C LYS A 505 -13.25 11.37 22.61
N ARG A 506 -14.31 11.23 21.82
CA ARG A 506 -15.19 10.04 21.83
C ARG A 506 -15.42 9.45 20.44
N THR A 507 -15.73 8.16 20.43
CA THR A 507 -16.27 7.41 19.28
C THR A 507 -17.63 6.86 19.69
N SER A 508 -18.65 6.99 18.83
CA SER A 508 -20.04 6.63 19.16
C SER A 508 -20.77 5.92 18.03
N MET A 509 -21.82 5.17 18.40
CA MET A 509 -22.78 4.56 17.47
C MET A 509 -24.13 4.38 18.19
N ILE A 510 -25.22 4.12 17.44
CA ILE A 510 -26.55 3.81 17.97
C ILE A 510 -26.93 2.36 17.71
N GLU A 511 -26.68 1.85 16.50
CA GLU A 511 -27.06 0.50 16.10
C GLU A 511 -26.28 0.08 14.86
N LEU A 512 -26.04 -1.23 14.75
CA LEU A 512 -25.58 -1.89 13.54
C LEU A 512 -26.63 -2.94 13.12
N VAL A 513 -27.05 -2.89 11.86
CA VAL A 513 -28.03 -3.84 11.31
C VAL A 513 -27.39 -4.62 10.16
N PHE A 514 -27.34 -5.94 10.30
CA PHE A 514 -26.99 -6.85 9.19
C PHE A 514 -28.19 -7.03 8.28
N ARG A 515 -27.96 -7.08 6.97
CA ARG A 515 -29.02 -7.16 5.97
C ARG A 515 -28.62 -8.11 4.83
N HIS A 516 -29.66 -8.62 4.20
CA HIS A 516 -29.58 -9.27 2.91
C HIS A 516 -30.48 -8.52 1.94
N LYS A 517 -29.87 -7.82 1.01
CA LYS A 517 -30.51 -7.34 -0.21
C LYS A 517 -30.61 -8.56 -1.11
N SER A 518 -31.81 -9.00 -1.46
CA SER A 518 -31.92 -10.00 -2.54
C SER A 518 -31.29 -9.41 -3.79
N GLU A 519 -30.34 -10.14 -4.37
CA GLU A 519 -29.91 -9.90 -5.74
C GLU A 519 -31.12 -10.09 -6.66
N CYS A 520 -31.05 -9.54 -7.87
CA CYS A 520 -32.12 -9.73 -8.85
C CYS A 520 -32.41 -11.22 -9.01
N GLN A 521 -33.67 -11.55 -9.29
CA GLN A 521 -34.11 -12.94 -9.38
C GLN A 521 -33.30 -13.65 -10.48
N ASP A 522 -33.00 -14.94 -10.28
CA ASP A 522 -32.41 -15.86 -11.25
C ASP A 522 -33.37 -17.05 -11.28
N THR A 523 -34.32 -17.01 -12.20
CA THR A 523 -35.55 -17.80 -12.20
C THR A 523 -35.29 -19.27 -12.52
N ASP A 524 -34.35 -19.57 -13.40
CA ASP A 524 -33.96 -20.93 -13.75
C ASP A 524 -32.74 -21.46 -12.97
N SER A 525 -32.06 -20.59 -12.20
CA SER A 525 -30.87 -20.87 -11.41
C SER A 525 -29.65 -21.29 -12.22
N ASP A 526 -29.50 -20.75 -13.43
CA ASP A 526 -28.33 -20.99 -14.29
C ASP A 526 -27.12 -20.10 -13.98
N GLY A 527 -27.32 -19.09 -13.12
CA GLY A 527 -26.30 -18.15 -12.70
C GLY A 527 -26.33 -16.80 -13.43
N THR A 528 -27.23 -16.64 -14.39
CA THR A 528 -27.56 -15.36 -15.05
C THR A 528 -28.78 -14.76 -14.37
N PRO A 529 -28.68 -13.59 -13.73
CA PRO A 529 -29.87 -12.93 -13.20
C PRO A 529 -30.85 -12.57 -14.33
N ASP A 530 -32.15 -12.58 -14.04
CA ASP A 530 -33.25 -12.35 -14.99
C ASP A 530 -33.06 -11.06 -15.81
N TYR A 531 -32.53 -9.97 -15.23
CA TYR A 531 -32.26 -8.70 -15.96
C TYR A 531 -31.06 -8.74 -16.93
N LEU A 532 -30.39 -9.89 -17.01
CA LEU A 532 -29.28 -10.19 -17.92
C LEU A 532 -29.59 -11.44 -18.76
N ASP A 533 -30.79 -12.00 -18.65
CA ASP A 533 -31.19 -13.25 -19.28
C ASP A 533 -32.41 -13.07 -20.19
N LEU A 534 -32.18 -13.25 -21.49
CA LEU A 534 -33.22 -13.16 -22.51
C LEU A 534 -34.36 -14.17 -22.33
N ASP A 535 -34.14 -15.28 -21.62
CA ASP A 535 -35.10 -16.38 -21.36
C ASP A 535 -34.95 -16.86 -19.91
N SER A 536 -35.33 -16.00 -18.96
CA SER A 536 -35.16 -16.13 -17.50
C SER A 536 -35.63 -17.46 -16.90
N ASP A 537 -36.64 -18.12 -17.50
CA ASP A 537 -37.15 -19.42 -17.04
C ASP A 537 -36.68 -20.62 -17.89
N ASN A 538 -35.91 -20.32 -18.95
CA ASN A 538 -35.25 -21.22 -19.88
C ASN A 538 -36.21 -22.27 -20.45
N ASP A 539 -37.47 -21.87 -20.68
CA ASP A 539 -38.50 -22.70 -21.27
C ASP A 539 -38.48 -22.68 -22.82
N GLY A 540 -37.65 -21.80 -23.40
CA GLY A 540 -37.44 -21.61 -24.82
C GLY A 540 -38.30 -20.50 -25.42
N CYS A 541 -38.85 -19.60 -24.59
CA CYS A 541 -39.64 -18.44 -25.01
C CYS A 541 -39.12 -17.17 -24.33
N PHE A 542 -38.48 -16.28 -25.09
CA PHE A 542 -37.92 -15.04 -24.55
C PHE A 542 -38.91 -14.22 -23.70
N ASP A 543 -38.41 -13.63 -22.61
CA ASP A 543 -39.21 -12.93 -21.60
C ASP A 543 -40.04 -11.80 -22.20
N ALA A 544 -39.46 -11.03 -23.11
CA ALA A 544 -40.17 -10.04 -23.93
C ALA A 544 -41.51 -10.53 -24.51
N VAL A 545 -41.55 -11.77 -25.00
CA VAL A 545 -42.76 -12.39 -25.58
C VAL A 545 -43.77 -12.73 -24.49
N GLU A 546 -43.28 -13.20 -23.34
CA GLU A 546 -44.07 -13.62 -22.20
C GLU A 546 -44.69 -12.43 -21.44
N ALA A 547 -43.96 -11.32 -21.35
CA ALA A 547 -44.40 -10.05 -20.75
C ALA A 547 -45.56 -9.37 -21.50
N ALA A 548 -46.11 -10.03 -22.52
CA ALA A 548 -47.25 -9.60 -23.33
C ALA A 548 -47.02 -8.29 -24.09
N GLY A 549 -45.77 -7.96 -24.39
CA GLY A 549 -45.46 -6.95 -25.39
C GLY A 549 -45.97 -7.39 -26.76
N ASN A 550 -46.54 -6.46 -27.53
CA ASN A 550 -46.93 -6.73 -28.92
C ASN A 550 -45.68 -6.77 -29.81
N PHE A 551 -44.83 -7.77 -29.60
CA PHE A 551 -43.67 -8.02 -30.43
C PHE A 551 -44.10 -8.80 -31.67
N THR A 552 -43.96 -8.17 -32.84
CA THR A 552 -44.08 -8.89 -34.11
C THR A 552 -42.72 -9.50 -34.44
N PRO A 553 -42.58 -10.84 -34.49
CA PRO A 553 -41.33 -11.45 -34.91
C PRO A 553 -40.97 -10.98 -36.32
N ALA A 554 -39.74 -10.49 -36.49
CA ALA A 554 -39.20 -10.00 -37.75
C ALA A 554 -38.82 -11.14 -38.72
#